data_AF-A0AB33IX98-F1
#
_entry.id   AF-A0AB33IX98-F1
#
_cell.length_a   1.000
_cell.length_b   1.000
_cell.length_c   1.000
_cell.angle_alpha   90.00
_cell.angle_beta   90.00
_cell.angle_gamma   90.00
#
_symmetry.space_group_name_H-M   'P 1'
#
loop_
_entity.id
_entity.type
_entity.pdbx_description
1 polymer ?
#
loop_
_entity_poly.entity_id
_entity_poly.type
_entity_poly.pdbx_seq_one_letter_code
_entity_poly.pdbx_strand_id
1 'polypeptide(L)'
;MMESILWSQGLTPTEDSVFVINGKMNRDEGSDTNQLAYNKLIQMSKQPAIHPEVVHFLHKKGYVASRQLMIAHKKGEGIFFKSVYQSLDEAGRNVAYMFYSKTDDINHAYQVFLQYSNMADRVVFESEQKVLALLFKLNKYIIIAAAVTLALALWKTIN
;
A
#
# COMPACT_ATOMS: atom_id res chain seq x y z
N MET A 1 8.89 -17.90 3.51
CA MET A 1 8.88 -16.41 3.56
C MET A 1 7.45 -15.94 3.33
N MET A 2 6.99 -14.91 4.03
CA MET A 2 5.66 -14.31 3.76
C MET A 2 5.75 -13.47 2.48
N GLU A 3 5.01 -13.87 1.45
CA GLU A 3 5.01 -13.21 0.14
C GLU A 3 4.02 -12.06 0.12
N SER A 4 2.83 -12.25 0.67
CA SER A 4 1.83 -11.18 0.77
C SER A 4 1.05 -11.26 2.07
N ILE A 5 0.75 -10.11 2.64
CA ILE A 5 0.05 -9.96 3.91
C ILE A 5 -1.00 -8.87 3.74
N LEU A 6 -2.24 -9.18 4.06
CA LEU A 6 -3.28 -8.19 4.29
C LEU A 6 -3.69 -8.25 5.75
N TRP A 7 -3.69 -7.12 6.42
CA TRP A 7 -4.35 -6.91 7.70
C TRP A 7 -5.49 -5.92 7.50
N SER A 8 -6.65 -6.23 8.06
CA SER A 8 -7.81 -5.33 8.12
C SER A 8 -8.29 -5.27 9.57
N GLN A 9 -8.70 -4.07 9.99
CA GLN A 9 -9.45 -3.90 11.23
C GLN A 9 -10.78 -4.68 11.17
N GLY A 10 -11.23 -5.17 12.32
CA GLY A 10 -12.59 -5.70 12.52
C GLY A 10 -13.68 -4.63 12.40
N LEU A 11 -14.95 -5.05 12.34
CA LEU A 11 -16.13 -4.16 12.27
C LEU A 11 -16.53 -3.58 13.62
N THR A 12 -16.00 -4.11 14.72
CA THR A 12 -16.21 -3.58 16.07
C THR A 12 -14.89 -3.45 16.82
N PRO A 13 -14.82 -2.63 17.89
CA PRO A 13 -13.62 -2.52 18.73
C PRO A 13 -13.23 -3.83 19.42
N THR A 14 -14.19 -4.74 19.59
CA THR A 14 -14.02 -6.07 20.20
C THR A 14 -13.86 -7.17 19.15
N GLU A 15 -14.00 -6.84 17.87
CA GLU A 15 -13.89 -7.81 16.79
C GLU A 15 -12.46 -8.02 16.37
N ASP A 16 -12.30 -9.25 15.89
CA ASP A 16 -11.05 -9.83 15.53
C ASP A 16 -10.31 -9.00 14.45
N SER A 17 -8.98 -8.88 14.46
CA SER A 17 -8.29 -8.39 13.26
C SER A 17 -8.29 -9.46 12.17
N VAL A 18 -8.62 -9.10 10.93
CA VAL A 18 -8.58 -10.05 9.80
C VAL A 18 -7.19 -10.06 9.20
N PHE A 19 -6.50 -11.20 9.28
CA PHE A 19 -5.26 -11.44 8.57
C PHE A 19 -5.47 -12.38 7.37
N VAL A 20 -4.97 -11.99 6.20
CA VAL A 20 -4.82 -12.87 5.04
C VAL A 20 -3.33 -12.96 4.70
N ILE A 21 -2.76 -14.14 4.93
CA ILE A 21 -1.32 -14.39 4.76
C ILE A 21 -1.15 -15.39 3.62
N ASN A 22 -0.48 -14.98 2.54
CA ASN A 22 -0.28 -15.80 1.35
C ASN A 22 -1.59 -16.44 0.84
N GLY A 23 -2.70 -15.69 0.88
CA GLY A 23 -4.01 -16.13 0.38
C GLY A 23 -4.80 -17.01 1.35
N LYS A 24 -4.34 -17.23 2.58
CA LYS A 24 -5.10 -17.94 3.61
C LYS A 24 -5.61 -16.97 4.65
N MET A 25 -6.92 -16.99 4.92
CA MET A 25 -7.52 -16.25 6.03
C MET A 25 -7.12 -16.91 7.34
N ASN A 26 -6.60 -16.13 8.27
CA ASN A 26 -6.22 -16.55 9.61
C ASN A 26 -6.91 -15.65 10.64
N ARG A 27 -7.64 -16.28 11.57
CA ARG A 27 -8.39 -15.62 12.65
C ARG A 27 -7.86 -16.01 14.04
N ASP A 28 -6.71 -16.67 14.10
CA ASP A 28 -6.12 -17.11 15.36
C ASP A 28 -5.55 -15.90 16.12
N GLU A 29 -6.35 -15.39 17.04
CA GLU A 29 -5.97 -14.36 18.00
C GLU A 29 -4.64 -14.70 18.68
N GLY A 30 -3.72 -13.72 18.71
CA GLY A 30 -2.45 -13.85 19.43
C GLY A 30 -1.47 -14.88 18.86
N SER A 31 -1.69 -15.44 17.65
CA SER A 31 -0.73 -16.36 17.06
C SER A 31 0.60 -15.69 16.71
N ASP A 32 1.72 -16.38 16.94
CA ASP A 32 3.07 -15.91 16.58
C ASP A 32 3.18 -15.54 15.09
N THR A 33 2.42 -16.24 14.24
CA THR A 33 2.37 -15.97 12.80
C THR A 33 1.73 -14.62 12.50
N ASN A 34 0.60 -14.30 13.13
CA ASN A 34 -0.06 -13.00 12.98
C ASN A 34 0.80 -11.88 13.56
N GLN A 35 1.48 -12.13 14.69
CA GLN A 35 2.40 -11.16 15.27
C GLN A 35 3.60 -10.89 14.35
N LEU A 36 4.19 -11.91 13.73
CA LEU A 36 5.28 -11.76 12.77
C LEU A 36 4.82 -10.99 11.52
N ALA A 37 3.63 -11.30 11.00
CA ALA A 37 3.03 -10.59 9.88
C ALA A 37 2.78 -9.12 10.21
N TYR A 38 2.22 -8.83 11.38
CA TYR A 38 2.00 -7.47 11.86
C TYR A 38 3.31 -6.69 12.01
N ASN A 39 4.33 -7.30 12.63
CA ASN A 39 5.66 -6.69 12.76
C ASN A 39 6.26 -6.33 11.39
N LYS A 40 6.08 -7.18 10.38
CA LYS A 40 6.49 -6.87 8.99
C LYS A 40 5.72 -5.69 8.42
N LEU A 41 4.40 -5.62 8.61
CA LEU A 41 3.59 -4.47 8.16
C LEU A 41 4.03 -3.16 8.85
N ILE A 42 4.33 -3.20 10.16
CA ILE A 42 4.85 -2.05 10.91
C ILE A 42 6.25 -1.65 10.43
N GLN A 43 7.12 -2.61 10.11
CA GLN A 43 8.42 -2.30 9.52
C GLN A 43 8.26 -1.59 8.17
N MET A 44 7.35 -2.06 7.32
CA MET A 44 7.11 -1.47 6.01
C MET A 44 6.45 -0.09 6.10
N SER A 45 5.59 0.15 7.10
CA SER A 45 4.97 1.46 7.32
C SER A 45 5.94 2.54 7.80
N LYS A 46 7.16 2.17 8.21
CA LYS A 46 8.24 3.11 8.52
C LYS A 46 9.05 3.54 7.29
N GLN A 47 8.84 2.91 6.13
CA GLN A 47 9.49 3.30 4.90
C GLN A 47 8.97 4.66 4.41
N PRO A 48 9.81 5.48 3.75
CA PRO A 48 9.35 6.74 3.17
C PRO A 48 8.20 6.53 2.18
N ALA A 49 7.13 7.33 2.32
CA ALA A 49 6.02 7.30 1.38
C ALA A 49 6.44 7.83 0.00
N ILE A 50 5.87 7.26 -1.06
CA ILE A 50 6.05 7.73 -2.42
C ILE A 50 5.19 8.99 -2.62
N HIS A 51 5.84 10.11 -2.96
CA HIS A 51 5.21 11.39 -3.29
C HIS A 51 4.11 11.85 -2.31
N PRO A 52 4.43 12.00 -1.00
CA PRO A 52 3.43 12.37 0.02
C PRO A 52 2.71 13.70 -0.30
N GLU A 53 3.41 14.67 -0.89
CA GLU A 53 2.83 15.96 -1.30
C GLU A 53 1.78 15.82 -2.41
N VAL A 54 1.96 14.86 -3.33
CA VAL A 54 0.98 14.58 -4.39
C VAL A 54 -0.28 13.97 -3.77
N VAL A 55 -0.11 13.02 -2.84
CA VAL A 55 -1.25 12.43 -2.11
C VAL A 55 -1.99 13.50 -1.30
N HIS A 56 -1.27 14.36 -0.59
CA HIS A 56 -1.86 15.47 0.16
C HIS A 56 -2.68 16.40 -0.74
N PHE A 57 -2.13 16.79 -1.90
CA PHE A 57 -2.83 17.60 -2.89
C PHE A 57 -4.09 16.91 -3.41
N LEU A 58 -4.01 15.63 -3.78
CA LEU A 58 -5.13 14.87 -4.31
C LEU A 58 -6.25 14.70 -3.27
N HIS A 59 -5.89 14.46 -2.01
CA HIS A 59 -6.83 14.45 -0.90
C HIS A 59 -7.52 15.81 -0.73
N LYS A 60 -6.77 16.92 -0.73
CA LYS A 60 -7.35 18.28 -0.64
C LYS A 60 -8.34 18.59 -1.77
N LYS A 61 -8.16 17.95 -2.93
CA LYS A 61 -9.06 18.06 -4.09
C LYS A 61 -10.21 17.04 -4.11
N GLY A 62 -10.28 16.15 -3.13
CA GLY A 62 -11.34 15.13 -3.03
C GLY A 62 -11.14 13.91 -3.92
N TYR A 63 -9.97 13.73 -4.53
CA TYR A 63 -9.66 12.54 -5.35
C TYR A 63 -9.22 11.33 -4.53
N VAL A 64 -8.78 11.55 -3.29
CA VAL A 64 -8.43 10.49 -2.34
C VAL A 64 -9.39 10.58 -1.16
N ALA A 65 -10.03 9.46 -0.82
CA ALA A 65 -10.98 9.41 0.28
C ALA A 65 -10.29 9.54 1.64
N SER A 66 -9.10 8.96 1.79
CA SER A 66 -8.42 8.84 3.07
C SER A 66 -7.17 9.69 3.19
N ARG A 67 -7.04 10.43 4.30
CA ARG A 67 -5.75 11.01 4.72
C ARG A 67 -4.73 9.95 5.13
N GLN A 68 -5.18 8.72 5.37
CA GLN A 68 -4.32 7.62 5.78
C GLN A 68 -3.65 6.92 4.60
N LEU A 69 -4.01 7.28 3.36
CA LEU A 69 -3.41 6.68 2.17
C LEU A 69 -1.91 6.88 2.19
N MET A 70 -1.19 5.76 2.27
CA MET A 70 0.25 5.70 2.23
C MET A 70 0.67 4.55 1.33
N ILE A 71 1.62 4.84 0.45
CA ILE A 71 2.22 3.87 -0.44
C ILE A 71 3.73 3.96 -0.25
N ALA A 72 4.37 2.83 0.01
CA ALA A 72 5.82 2.75 0.11
C ALA A 72 6.34 1.62 -0.77
N HIS A 73 7.54 1.81 -1.34
CA HIS A 73 8.21 0.81 -2.15
C HIS A 73 9.70 0.85 -1.87
N LYS A 74 10.29 -0.33 -1.66
CA LYS A 74 11.73 -0.50 -1.64
C LYS A 74 12.09 -1.68 -2.53
N LYS A 75 12.91 -1.40 -3.55
CA LYS A 75 13.30 -2.37 -4.57
C LYS A 75 13.87 -3.64 -3.93
N GLY A 76 13.35 -4.81 -4.30
CA GLY A 76 13.73 -6.11 -3.75
C GLY A 76 13.19 -6.42 -2.35
N GLU A 77 12.63 -5.43 -1.63
CA GLU A 77 11.97 -5.64 -0.33
C GLU A 77 10.46 -5.70 -0.44
N GLY A 78 9.87 -5.04 -1.44
CA GLY A 78 8.46 -5.13 -1.76
C GLY A 78 7.71 -3.80 -1.70
N ILE A 79 6.40 -3.90 -1.90
CA ILE A 79 5.45 -2.80 -1.98
C ILE A 79 4.50 -2.87 -0.79
N PHE A 80 4.19 -1.71 -0.21
CA PHE A 80 3.31 -1.55 0.94
C PHE A 80 2.22 -0.53 0.65
N PHE A 81 0.99 -0.86 1.05
CA PHE A 81 -0.16 0.03 1.02
C PHE A 81 -0.78 0.13 2.42
N LYS A 82 -1.26 1.31 2.76
CA LYS A 82 -2.10 1.55 3.93
C LYS A 82 -3.15 2.55 3.55
N SER A 83 -4.41 2.29 3.88
CA SER A 83 -5.50 3.25 3.77
C SER A 83 -6.70 2.73 4.57
N VAL A 84 -7.90 3.12 4.17
CA VAL A 84 -9.16 2.63 4.68
C VAL A 84 -10.04 2.12 3.54
N TYR A 85 -10.91 1.17 3.84
CA TYR A 85 -11.92 0.66 2.91
C TYR A 85 -13.12 1.60 2.81
N GLN A 86 -13.91 1.41 1.75
CA GLN A 86 -15.24 1.99 1.60
C GLN A 86 -16.21 1.41 2.61
N SER A 87 -16.06 0.11 2.95
CA SER A 87 -16.84 -0.54 3.98
C SER A 87 -16.63 0.15 5.34
N LEU A 88 -17.74 0.33 6.05
CA LEU A 88 -17.78 0.95 7.36
C LEU A 88 -17.88 -0.10 8.46
N ASP A 89 -17.39 0.26 9.63
CA ASP A 89 -17.58 -0.46 10.88
C ASP A 89 -18.99 -0.19 11.44
N GLU A 90 -19.37 -0.85 12.54
CA GLU A 90 -20.71 -0.68 13.13
C GLU A 90 -21.01 0.75 13.61
N ALA A 91 -19.97 1.55 13.87
CA ALA A 91 -20.08 2.94 14.26
C ALA A 91 -20.09 3.90 13.05
N GLY A 92 -20.13 3.38 11.82
CA GLY A 92 -20.12 4.17 10.58
C GLY A 92 -18.77 4.76 10.22
N ARG A 93 -17.66 4.25 10.79
CA ARG A 93 -16.29 4.70 10.52
C ARG A 93 -15.65 3.82 9.46
N ASN A 94 -14.74 4.36 8.66
CA ASN A 94 -14.03 3.54 7.67
C ASN A 94 -13.14 2.49 8.33
N VAL A 95 -13.15 1.27 7.79
CA VAL A 95 -12.30 0.17 8.25
C VAL A 95 -10.88 0.34 7.70
N ALA A 96 -9.87 0.39 8.58
CA ALA A 96 -8.47 0.55 8.16
C ALA A 96 -7.85 -0.76 7.65
N TYR A 97 -6.85 -0.64 6.77
CA TYR A 97 -6.05 -1.77 6.31
C TYR A 97 -4.56 -1.45 6.16
N MET A 98 -3.76 -2.51 6.20
CA MET A 98 -2.35 -2.51 5.83
C MET A 98 -2.09 -3.72 4.94
N PHE A 99 -1.42 -3.51 3.82
CA PHE A 99 -1.08 -4.54 2.86
C PHE A 99 0.41 -4.49 2.53
N TYR A 100 1.01 -5.66 2.37
CA TYR A 100 2.37 -5.84 1.90
C TYR A 100 2.41 -6.95 0.85
N SER A 101 3.21 -6.75 -0.20
CA SER A 101 3.56 -7.80 -1.16
C SER A 101 5.05 -7.75 -1.51
N LYS A 102 5.71 -8.90 -1.49
CA LYS A 102 7.12 -9.09 -1.84
C LYS A 102 7.28 -9.15 -3.36
N THR A 103 7.01 -8.04 -4.01
CA THR A 103 7.17 -7.86 -5.45
C THR A 103 7.59 -6.41 -5.76
N ASP A 104 8.25 -6.21 -6.90
CA ASP A 104 8.52 -4.89 -7.46
C ASP A 104 7.49 -4.49 -8.53
N ASP A 105 6.61 -5.42 -8.93
CA ASP A 105 5.53 -5.15 -9.89
C ASP A 105 4.29 -4.62 -9.17
N ILE A 106 4.01 -3.34 -9.37
CA ILE A 106 2.85 -2.66 -8.79
C ILE A 106 1.51 -3.23 -9.28
N ASN A 107 1.43 -3.65 -10.54
CA ASN A 107 0.20 -4.22 -11.06
C ASN A 107 -0.06 -5.56 -10.40
N HIS A 108 0.97 -6.38 -10.25
CA HIS A 108 0.87 -7.64 -9.51
C HIS A 108 0.48 -7.41 -8.05
N ALA A 109 1.18 -6.53 -7.34
CA ALA A 109 0.88 -6.20 -5.94
C ALA A 109 -0.57 -5.73 -5.77
N TYR A 110 -1.06 -4.89 -6.68
CA TYR A 110 -2.41 -4.38 -6.63
C TYR A 110 -3.47 -5.44 -6.91
N GLN A 111 -3.25 -6.34 -7.88
CA GLN A 111 -4.16 -7.46 -8.14
C GLN A 111 -4.25 -8.41 -6.94
N VAL A 112 -3.11 -8.71 -6.30
CA VAL A 112 -3.07 -9.53 -5.07
C VAL A 112 -3.81 -8.82 -3.92
N PHE A 113 -3.61 -7.51 -3.76
CA PHE A 113 -4.34 -6.71 -2.78
C PHE A 113 -5.86 -6.76 -2.96
N LEU A 114 -6.33 -6.60 -4.21
CA LEU A 114 -7.76 -6.71 -4.53
C LEU A 114 -8.30 -8.10 -4.23
N GLN A 115 -7.57 -9.14 -4.63
CA GLN A 115 -7.96 -10.53 -4.35
C GLN A 115 -8.12 -10.75 -2.84
N TYR A 116 -7.14 -10.34 -2.03
CA TYR A 116 -7.18 -10.57 -0.59
C TYR A 116 -8.22 -9.70 0.10
N SER A 117 -8.45 -8.46 -0.38
CA SER A 117 -9.52 -7.60 0.12
C SER A 117 -10.89 -8.22 -0.13
N ASN A 118 -11.10 -8.79 -1.32
CA ASN A 118 -12.32 -9.52 -1.64
C ASN A 118 -12.48 -10.78 -0.77
N MET A 119 -11.40 -11.53 -0.52
CA MET A 119 -11.44 -12.67 0.41
C MET A 119 -11.76 -12.26 1.85
N ALA A 120 -11.43 -11.04 2.25
CA ALA A 120 -11.75 -10.47 3.55
C ALA A 120 -13.12 -9.76 3.59
N ASP A 121 -13.93 -9.87 2.53
CA ASP A 121 -15.22 -9.20 2.39
C ASP A 121 -15.12 -7.67 2.57
N ARG A 122 -14.07 -7.08 1.99
CA ARG A 122 -13.79 -5.63 2.05
C ARG A 122 -13.89 -4.97 0.67
N VAL A 123 -14.42 -3.74 0.65
CA VAL A 123 -14.60 -2.95 -0.58
C VAL A 123 -13.57 -1.82 -0.64
N VAL A 124 -12.74 -1.82 -1.68
CA VAL A 124 -11.69 -0.82 -1.93
C VAL A 124 -12.24 0.37 -2.71
N PHE A 125 -11.77 1.59 -2.40
CA PHE A 125 -12.08 2.77 -3.21
C PHE A 125 -11.40 2.70 -4.59
N GLU A 126 -12.19 2.76 -5.66
CA GLU A 126 -11.67 2.81 -7.04
C GLU A 126 -10.77 4.02 -7.29
N SER A 127 -11.02 5.14 -6.59
CA SER A 127 -10.18 6.33 -6.71
C SER A 127 -8.75 6.09 -6.21
N GLU A 128 -8.56 5.27 -5.17
CA GLU A 128 -7.24 4.92 -4.65
C GLU A 128 -6.45 4.03 -5.63
N GLN A 129 -7.13 3.21 -6.45
CA GLN A 129 -6.52 2.50 -7.58
C GLN A 129 -5.84 3.45 -8.56
N LYS A 130 -6.56 4.50 -8.96
CA LYS A 130 -6.11 5.46 -9.97
C LYS A 130 -4.91 6.24 -9.46
N VAL A 131 -4.92 6.60 -8.17
CA VAL A 131 -3.80 7.26 -7.50
C VAL A 131 -2.59 6.36 -7.42
N LEU A 132 -2.76 5.10 -7.05
CA LEU A 132 -1.67 4.13 -6.96
C LEU A 132 -0.96 3.94 -8.31
N ALA A 133 -1.72 3.82 -9.40
CA ALA A 133 -1.16 3.77 -10.75
C ALA A 133 -0.43 5.08 -11.15
N LEU A 134 -0.96 6.24 -10.75
CA LEU A 134 -0.35 7.54 -11.01
C LEU A 134 1.00 7.69 -10.29
N LEU A 135 1.06 7.38 -8.99
CA LEU A 135 2.27 7.56 -8.19
C LEU A 135 3.45 6.73 -8.71
N PHE A 136 3.21 5.48 -9.10
CA PHE A 136 4.26 4.63 -9.66
C PHE A 136 4.71 5.08 -11.06
N LYS A 137 3.80 5.64 -11.88
CA LYS A 137 4.17 6.26 -13.16
C LYS A 137 5.05 7.50 -12.96
N LEU A 138 4.72 8.37 -12.01
CA LEU A 138 5.51 9.56 -11.69
C LEU A 138 6.95 9.19 -11.29
N ASN A 139 7.12 8.13 -10.50
CA ASN A 139 8.44 7.65 -10.12
C ASN A 139 9.29 7.26 -11.35
N LYS A 140 8.70 6.59 -12.35
CA LYS A 140 9.38 6.28 -13.62
C LYS A 140 9.84 7.55 -14.35
N TYR A 141 9.02 8.60 -14.41
CA TYR A 141 9.38 9.84 -15.09
C TYR A 141 10.45 10.65 -14.36
N ILE A 142 10.44 10.67 -13.02
CA ILE A 142 11.49 11.31 -12.23
C ILE A 142 12.84 10.62 -12.48
N ILE A 143 12.85 9.28 -12.53
CA ILE A 143 14.06 8.51 -12.86
C ILE A 143 14.56 8.87 -14.27
N ILE A 144 13.66 8.94 -15.26
CA ILE A 144 14.02 9.34 -16.62
C ILE A 144 14.61 10.75 -16.65
N ALA A 145 13.98 11.72 -15.99
CA ALA A 145 14.44 13.10 -15.95
C ALA A 145 15.83 13.22 -15.29
N ALA A 146 16.06 12.50 -14.18
CA ALA A 146 17.36 12.45 -13.51
C ALA A 146 18.44 11.83 -14.41
N ALA A 147 18.13 10.73 -15.10
CA ALA A 147 19.05 10.08 -16.03
C ALA A 147 19.43 10.97 -17.23
N VAL A 148 18.46 11.68 -17.82
CA VAL A 148 18.71 12.64 -18.91
C VAL A 148 19.58 13.80 -18.44
N THR A 149 19.30 14.33 -17.25
CA THR A 149 20.09 15.43 -16.66
C THR A 149 21.53 15.00 -16.42
N LEU A 150 21.75 13.79 -15.89
CA LEU A 150 23.08 13.21 -15.70
C LEU A 150 23.82 13.02 -17.04
N ALA A 151 23.14 12.50 -18.06
CA ALA A 151 23.72 12.33 -19.39
C ALA A 151 24.14 13.68 -20.02
N LEU A 152 23.31 14.72 -19.89
CA LEU A 152 23.62 16.07 -20.35
C LEU A 152 24.82 16.69 -19.59
N ALA A 153 24.89 16.47 -18.27
CA ALA A 153 26.02 16.92 -17.46
C ALA A 153 27.33 16.23 -17.88
N LEU A 154 27.30 14.90 -18.10
CA LEU A 154 28.46 14.14 -18.57
C LEU A 154 28.91 14.55 -19.99
N TRP A 155 27.96 14.78 -20.90
CA TRP A 155 28.25 15.26 -22.25
C TRP A 155 29.02 16.59 -22.23
N LYS A 156 28.62 17.51 -21.34
CA LYS A 156 29.25 18.82 -21.16
C LYS A 156 30.63 18.76 -20.51
N THR A 157 30.98 17.66 -19.84
CA THR A 157 32.33 17.46 -19.28
C THR A 157 33.29 16.75 -20.22
N ILE A 158 32.77 15.98 -21.19
CA ILE A 158 33.56 15.24 -22.17
C ILE A 158 33.89 16.10 -23.40
N ASN A 159 32.96 16.99 -23.79
CA ASN A 159 33.15 18.00 -24.84
C ASN A 159 33.41 19.38 -24.23
#